data_AF-A0A2M7X2U3-F1
#
_entry.id   AF-A0A2M7X2U3-F1
#
_cell.length_a   1.000
_cell.length_b   1.000
_cell.length_c   1.000
_cell.angle_alpha   90.00
_cell.angle_beta   90.00
_cell.angle_gamma   90.00
#
_symmetry.space_group_name_H-M   'P 1'
#
loop_
_entity.id
_entity.type
_entity.pdbx_description
1 polymer ?
#
loop_
_entity_poly.entity_id
_entity_poly.type
_entity_poly.pdbx_seq_one_letter_code
_entity_poly.pdbx_strand_id
1 'polypeptide(L)' 'MAQQRINNQIGATEVRLIDQSGENVGVKPTSEAIKMAKDLGLDLIEVSRGATPPVCKLVDYNKFLFEQKSKLKKTKTKKA' A
#
# COMPACT_ATOMS: atom_id res chain seq x y z
N MET A 1 -1.86 16.36 -1.33
CA MET A 1 -2.24 14.98 -0.92
C MET A 1 -1.82 14.05 -2.04
N ALA A 2 -0.71 13.31 -1.91
CA ALA A 2 -0.37 12.33 -2.94
C ALA A 2 -1.33 11.14 -2.79
N GLN A 3 -2.27 11.02 -3.72
CA GLN A 3 -3.14 9.84 -3.82
C GLN A 3 -2.24 8.62 -4.03
N GLN A 4 -2.25 7.67 -3.09
CA GLN A 4 -1.51 6.42 -3.24
C GLN A 4 -2.14 5.63 -4.38
N ARG A 5 -1.32 5.12 -5.31
CA ARG A 5 -1.79 4.25 -6.39
C ARG A 5 -2.04 2.86 -5.82
N ILE A 6 -3.13 2.24 -6.26
CA ILE A 6 -3.51 0.90 -5.79
C ILE A 6 -3.72 -0.04 -6.98
N ASN A 7 -3.39 -1.31 -6.78
CA ASN A 7 -3.64 -2.39 -7.74
C ASN A 7 -3.22 -2.01 -9.17
N ASN A 8 -4.17 -1.95 -10.10
CA ASN A 8 -3.94 -1.64 -11.52
C ASN A 8 -3.50 -0.19 -11.81
N GLN A 9 -3.50 0.69 -10.81
CA GLN A 9 -2.99 2.07 -10.98
C GLN A 9 -1.46 2.12 -10.96
N ILE A 10 -0.81 1.04 -10.52
CA ILE A 10 0.64 0.92 -10.46
C ILE A 10 1.15 0.59 -11.87
N GLY A 11 1.71 1.60 -12.54
CA GLY A 11 2.25 1.46 -13.90
C GLY A 11 3.66 0.87 -13.97
N ALA A 12 4.25 0.46 -12.85
CA ALA A 12 5.57 -0.14 -12.82
C ALA A 12 5.51 -1.61 -13.24
N THR A 13 6.54 -2.11 -13.92
CA THR A 13 6.63 -3.53 -14.31
C THR A 13 7.02 -4.40 -13.11
N GLU A 14 7.93 -3.89 -12.28
CA GLU A 14 8.45 -4.55 -11.09
C GLU A 14 8.29 -3.65 -9.87
N VAL A 15 7.98 -4.27 -8.73
CA VAL A 15 7.75 -3.59 -7.46
C VAL A 15 8.47 -4.34 -6.36
N ARG A 16 9.00 -3.61 -5.37
CA ARG A 16 9.43 -4.22 -4.11
C ARG A 16 8.18 -4.50 -3.28
N LEU A 17 7.86 -5.76 -3.08
CA LEU A 17 6.68 -6.22 -2.34
C LEU A 17 7.00 -6.33 -0.86
N ILE A 18 6.16 -5.68 -0.06
CA ILE A 18 6.10 -5.81 1.39
C ILE A 18 4.80 -6.52 1.75
N ASP A 19 4.89 -7.56 2.56
CA ASP A 19 3.72 -8.28 3.04
C ASP A 19 2.91 -7.47 4.09
N GLN A 20 1.70 -7.94 4.43
CA GLN A 20 0.89 -7.36 5.50
C GLN A 20 1.59 -7.36 6.86
N SER A 21 2.46 -8.35 7.11
CA SER A 21 3.29 -8.44 8.32
C SER A 21 4.39 -7.37 8.37
N GLY A 22 4.61 -6.62 7.28
CA GLY A 22 5.71 -5.67 7.15
C GLY A 22 7.03 -6.29 6.71
N GLU A 23 7.02 -7.58 6.35
CA GLU A 23 8.19 -8.30 5.87
C GLU A 23 8.45 -8.01 4.38
N ASN A 24 9.73 -7.92 4.02
CA ASN A 24 10.13 -7.70 2.63
C ASN A 24 10.11 -9.04 1.90
N VAL A 25 9.12 -9.24 1.02
CA VAL A 25 9.03 -10.44 0.18
C VAL A 25 10.06 -10.41 -0.96
N GLY A 26 10.54 -9.22 -1.30
CA GLY A 26 11.56 -8.99 -2.33
C GLY A 26 11.02 -8.21 -3.52
N VAL A 27 11.74 -8.24 -4.64
CA VAL A 27 11.27 -7.63 -5.91
C VAL A 27 10.45 -8.65 -6.66
N LYS A 28 9.23 -8.26 -7.04
CA LYS A 28 8.27 -9.10 -7.75
C LYS A 28 7.63 -8.33 -8.91
N PRO A 29 7.17 -9.01 -9.96
CA PRO A 29 6.36 -8.37 -10.99
C PRO A 29 5.08 -7.80 -10.38
N THR A 30 4.67 -6.61 -10.83
CA THR A 30 3.44 -5.96 -10.34
C THR A 30 2.22 -6.87 -10.50
N SER A 31 2.14 -7.60 -11.62
CA SER A 31 1.05 -8.55 -11.84
C SER A 31 1.02 -9.69 -10.81
N GLU A 32 2.18 -10.16 -10.36
CA GLU A 32 2.28 -11.20 -9.33
C GLU A 32 1.91 -10.65 -7.96
N ALA A 33 2.40 -9.44 -7.63
CA ALA A 33 2.04 -8.72 -6.41
C ALA A 33 0.53 -8.46 -6.31
N ILE A 34 -0.12 -8.05 -7.41
CA ILE A 34 -1.59 -7.87 -7.46
C ILE A 34 -2.30 -9.21 -7.26
N LYS A 35 -1.78 -10.29 -7.84
CA LYS A 35 -2.37 -11.62 -7.68
C LYS A 35 -2.27 -12.09 -6.22
N MET A 36 -1.12 -11.93 -5.57
CA MET A 36 -0.95 -12.23 -4.14
C MET A 36 -1.89 -11.40 -3.27
N ALA A 37 -2.03 -10.10 -3.55
CA ALA A 37 -2.98 -9.24 -2.86
C ALA A 37 -4.40 -9.82 -2.94
N LYS A 38 -4.86 -10.15 -4.16
CA LYS A 38 -6.19 -10.74 -4.38
C LYS A 38 -6.38 -12.09 -3.70
N ASP A 39 -5.37 -12.95 -3.73
CA ASP A 39 -5.42 -14.28 -3.12
C ASP A 39 -5.60 -14.19 -1.59
N LEU A 40 -4.95 -13.20 -0.97
CA LEU A 40 -5.04 -12.90 0.46
C LEU A 40 -6.26 -12.04 0.82
N GLY A 41 -7.05 -11.58 -0.16
CA GLY A 41 -8.16 -10.64 0.07
C GLY A 41 -7.71 -9.24 0.49
N LEU A 42 -6.48 -8.86 0.16
CA LEU A 42 -5.85 -7.57 0.43
C LEU A 42 -5.72 -6.73 -0.84
N ASP A 43 -5.32 -5.48 -0.68
CA ASP A 43 -4.99 -4.56 -1.77
C ASP A 43 -3.49 -4.27 -1.83
N LEU A 44 -2.96 -4.17 -3.06
CA LEU A 44 -1.59 -3.73 -3.28
C LEU A 44 -1.58 -2.20 -3.33
N ILE A 45 -0.94 -1.56 -2.35
CA ILE A 45 -0.78 -0.11 -2.31
C ILE A 45 0.66 0.29 -2.61
N GLU A 46 0.84 1.31 -3.43
CA GLU A 46 2.15 1.89 -3.71
C GLU A 46 2.51 2.91 -2.63
N VAL A 47 3.41 2.52 -1.74
CA VAL A 47 3.80 3.33 -0.57
C VAL A 47 4.84 4.38 -0.94
N SER A 48 5.80 4.01 -1.81
CA SER A 48 6.88 4.90 -2.24
C SER A 48 7.22 4.72 -3.71
N ARG A 49 7.11 5.82 -4.45
CA ARG A 49 7.50 5.93 -5.88
C ARG A 49 8.95 6.36 -6.09
N GLY A 50 9.62 6.82 -5.03
CA GLY A 50 10.98 7.37 -5.14
C GLY A 50 12.07 6.31 -5.23
N ALA A 51 11.75 5.03 -5.00
CA ALA A 51 12.68 3.93 -5.15
C ALA A 51 12.54 3.27 -6.53
N THR A 52 13.65 2.74 -7.04
CA THR A 52 13.67 1.89 -8.24
C THR A 52 14.15 0.50 -7.80
N PRO A 53 13.27 -0.52 -7.72
CA PRO A 53 11.84 -0.52 -8.06
C PRO A 53 10.96 0.15 -6.97
N PRO A 54 9.77 0.68 -7.34
CA PRO A 54 8.84 1.31 -6.39
C PRO A 54 8.38 0.32 -5.32
N VAL A 55 8.18 0.82 -4.11
CA VAL A 55 7.83 0.00 -2.95
C VAL A 55 6.31 -0.10 -2.82
N CYS A 56 5.81 -1.32 -2.91
CA CYS A 56 4.40 -1.64 -2.73
C CYS A 56 4.20 -2.51 -1.50
N LYS A 57 3.09 -2.30 -0.79
CA LYS A 57 2.72 -3.05 0.41
C LYS A 57 1.34 -3.66 0.25
N LEU A 58 1.17 -4.88 0.74
CA LEU A 58 -0.13 -5.53 0.88
C LEU A 58 -0.83 -4.98 2.13
N VAL A 59 -2.03 -4.43 1.95
CA VAL A 59 -2.83 -3.89 3.04
C VAL A 59 -4.31 -4.01 2.73
N ASP A 60 -5.13 -4.16 3.76
CA ASP A 60 -6.58 -4.04 3.60
C ASP A 60 -6.96 -2.57 3.43
N TYR A 61 -7.43 -2.18 2.24
CA TYR A 61 -7.73 -0.79 1.94
C TYR A 61 -8.89 -0.24 2.78
N ASN A 62 -9.88 -1.06 3.12
CA ASN A 62 -11.02 -0.66 3.94
C ASN A 62 -10.57 -0.30 5.37
N LYS A 63 -9.75 -1.15 5.98
CA LYS A 63 -9.17 -0.91 7.31
C LYS A 63 -8.22 0.28 7.28
N PHE A 64 -7.39 0.40 6.24
CA PHE A 64 -6.48 1.54 6.07
C PHE A 64 -7.24 2.87 5.97
N LEU A 65 -8.32 2.93 5.19
CA LEU A 65 -9.17 4.12 5.08
C LEU A 65 -9.85 4.45 6.40
N PHE A 66 -10.32 3.45 7.14
CA PHE A 66 -10.94 3.64 8.45
C PHE A 66 -9.93 4.17 9.48
N GLU A 67 -8.73 3.61 9.52
CA GLU A 67 -7.64 4.08 10.38
C GLU A 67 -7.21 5.51 10.01
N GLN A 68 -7.01 5.81 8.74
CA GLN A 68 -6.71 7.17 8.26
C GLN A 68 -7.81 8.17 8.67
N LYS A 69 -9.08 7.84 8.43
CA LYS A 69 -10.22 8.70 8.83
C LYS A 69 -10.30 8.88 10.35
N SER A 70 -10.04 7.83 11.12
CA SER A 70 -10.04 7.89 12.59
C SER A 70 -8.86 8.69 13.14
N LYS A 71 -7.67 8.58 12.52
CA LYS A 71 -6.49 9.37 12.88
C LYS A 71 -6.73 10.86 12.59
N LEU A 72 -7.32 11.20 11.44
CA LEU A 72 -7.71 12.58 11.13
C LEU A 72 -8.72 13.16 12.14
N LYS A 73 -9.61 12.34 12.71
CA LYS A 73 -10.54 12.80 13.76
C LYS A 73 -9.85 13.06 15.10
N LYS A 74 -8.86 12.25 15.49
CA LYS A 74 -8.10 12.44 16.76
C LYS A 74 -7.08 13.58 16.70
N THR A 75 -6.58 13.94 15.52
CA THR A 75 -5.61 15.05 15.36
C THR A 75 -6.26 16.44 15.40
N LYS A 76 -7.58 16.56 15.58
CA LYS A 76 -8.24 17.86 15.83
C LYS A 76 -8.28 18.27 17.32
N THR A 77 -7.79 17.45 18.25
CA THR A 77 -7.87 17.74 19.71
C THR A 77 -6.52 17.97 20.40
N LYS A 78 -5.42 18.11 19.66
CA LYS A 78 -4.11 18.54 20.22
C LYS A 78 -3.46 19.63 19.37
N LYS A 79 -4.14 20.75 19.25
CA LYS A 79 -3.53 22.07 19.09
C LYS A 79 -4.29 23.02 20.01
N ALA A 80 -3.92 22.98 21.29
CA ALA A 80 -4.12 24.05 22.25
C ALA A 80 -2.72 24.46 22.71
#